data_AF-A0AAF0T761-F1
#
_entry.id   AF-A0AAF0T761-F1
#
_cell.length_a   1.000
_cell.length_b   1.000
_cell.length_c   1.000
_cell.angle_alpha   90.00
_cell.angle_beta   90.00
_cell.angle_gamma   90.00
#
_symmetry.space_group_name_H-M   'P 1'
#
loop_
_entity.id
_entity.type
_entity.pdbx_description
1 polymer ?
#
loop_
_entity_poly.entity_id
_entity_poly.type
_entity_poly.pdbx_seq_one_letter_code
_entity_poly.pdbx_strand_id
1 'polypeptide(L)'
;MSSKTKSPATNTVAVAGLLILLILLSNHHHNWTAAAAASSRSSSPIKTVVVLVMENRSFDHMLGWMKKLNPEINGVDGSESNPISTSDPKSRRIFFGDQSHYVDPDPGHSFQAIREQIFGSNESSKKPAPMNGFAQQALSMDPNMPDQVMNGFQPEMVSVYKTLVSEFAVFDRWFASVPASTQPNRLYVHSGTSHGATSNIASLLAKGYPQRTIFENLDDAGVNFGIYYQNIPATLFYLNLRKLKYVGKFHPYDLTFKSDAKSGKLPGYVVVEQRYMDSKLIPANDDHPSHDVYQGQMFVKEVYETLRASPQWNQTLFVITYDEHGGFFDHVPTPVTGVPSPDGIVGPDPFDFKFDRLGVRVPTIMISPWIEKGTVVHGPNGSPFPTSEYEHSSIPATVKKIFDLPSPFLTKRDAWAGTFEHILHIRKEPRTDCPEKLPTPTKIRQGDANEDKNISEFQEELVQLAAVLKGDHLLTSYPEKIGKGMTVREGKAYMEDAVKRFFEAGLAAKKIGVDEEQIIQMRPSLTTRSSSTNMHP
;
A
#
# COMPACT_ATOMS: atom_id res chain seq x y z
N MET A 1 2.39 -83.66 -33.04
CA MET A 1 2.81 -84.85 -33.83
C MET A 1 4.26 -85.19 -33.49
N SER A 2 4.72 -86.40 -33.82
CA SER A 2 5.82 -87.11 -33.12
C SER A 2 7.21 -87.01 -33.76
N SER A 3 8.25 -86.75 -32.93
CA SER A 3 9.60 -87.38 -32.91
C SER A 3 10.48 -86.58 -31.92
N LYS A 4 11.08 -87.06 -30.80
CA LYS A 4 11.88 -88.27 -30.49
C LYS A 4 13.00 -88.49 -31.53
N THR A 5 14.31 -88.48 -31.25
CA THR A 5 15.12 -88.49 -30.00
C THR A 5 16.54 -87.91 -30.33
N LYS A 6 17.59 -87.80 -29.48
CA LYS A 6 17.99 -88.49 -28.23
C LYS A 6 18.95 -87.61 -27.36
N SER A 7 19.57 -88.21 -26.35
CA SER A 7 20.65 -87.74 -25.44
C SER A 7 21.99 -88.47 -25.84
N PRO A 8 23.19 -88.37 -25.17
CA PRO A 8 23.44 -87.96 -23.76
C PRO A 8 24.79 -87.32 -23.32
N ALA A 9 24.80 -86.86 -22.04
CA ALA A 9 25.91 -86.86 -21.05
C ALA A 9 27.17 -85.99 -21.34
N THR A 10 28.00 -85.55 -20.35
CA THR A 10 28.33 -86.10 -19.02
C THR A 10 28.68 -85.05 -17.93
N ASN A 11 28.18 -85.29 -16.71
CA ASN A 11 28.86 -85.30 -15.40
C ASN A 11 29.85 -84.20 -14.93
N THR A 12 29.46 -83.53 -13.81
CA THR A 12 30.14 -83.39 -12.48
C THR A 12 31.66 -83.09 -12.40
N VAL A 13 32.15 -82.27 -11.46
CA VAL A 13 32.16 -82.47 -9.99
C VAL A 13 32.27 -81.13 -9.22
N ALA A 14 31.83 -81.10 -7.96
CA ALA A 14 31.88 -79.94 -7.05
C ALA A 14 33.03 -80.04 -6.01
N VAL A 15 33.34 -78.92 -5.34
CA VAL A 15 33.37 -78.71 -3.85
C VAL A 15 34.23 -77.49 -3.47
N ALA A 16 33.87 -76.85 -2.36
CA ALA A 16 34.30 -75.52 -1.90
C ALA A 16 35.72 -75.41 -1.29
N GLY A 17 36.20 -74.17 -1.16
CA GLY A 17 37.39 -73.75 -0.42
C GLY A 17 37.20 -72.36 0.24
N LEU A 18 37.74 -72.20 1.45
CA LEU A 18 37.39 -71.24 2.51
C LEU A 18 37.75 -69.73 2.31
N LEU A 19 37.06 -68.89 3.09
CA LEU A 19 37.27 -67.45 3.42
C LEU A 19 38.73 -66.90 3.47
N ILE A 20 38.91 -65.64 3.02
CA ILE A 20 39.82 -64.62 3.60
C ILE A 20 39.13 -63.23 3.57
N LEU A 21 39.47 -62.35 4.52
CA LEU A 21 38.88 -61.01 4.80
C LEU A 21 39.87 -59.85 4.48
N LEU A 22 39.38 -58.60 4.51
CA LEU A 22 40.07 -57.28 4.44
C LEU A 22 40.40 -56.82 2.99
N ILE A 23 39.82 -55.74 2.45
CA ILE A 23 39.83 -54.30 2.85
C ILE A 23 41.24 -53.69 2.81
N LEU A 24 41.56 -52.95 1.75
CA LEU A 24 41.96 -51.53 1.82
C LEU A 24 42.05 -50.86 0.42
N LEU A 25 41.29 -49.78 0.26
CA LEU A 25 41.48 -48.59 -0.59
C LEU A 25 42.40 -48.62 -1.83
N SER A 26 41.82 -48.27 -2.97
CA SER A 26 42.49 -47.50 -4.04
C SER A 26 41.47 -46.61 -4.75
N ASN A 27 41.71 -45.30 -4.76
CA ASN A 27 40.73 -44.29 -5.15
C ASN A 27 40.54 -44.18 -6.67
N HIS A 28 39.30 -44.36 -7.14
CA HIS A 28 38.83 -43.67 -8.34
C HIS A 28 37.45 -43.05 -8.10
N HIS A 29 37.46 -41.82 -7.56
CA HIS A 29 36.30 -40.94 -7.59
C HIS A 29 35.88 -40.68 -9.04
N HIS A 30 34.74 -41.21 -9.45
CA HIS A 30 34.02 -40.66 -10.59
C HIS A 30 33.41 -39.33 -10.16
N ASN A 31 34.08 -38.24 -10.53
CA ASN A 31 33.57 -36.89 -10.37
C ASN A 31 32.36 -36.68 -11.27
N TRP A 32 31.18 -37.10 -10.81
CA TRP A 32 29.98 -36.34 -11.09
C TRP A 32 30.13 -35.00 -10.38
N THR A 33 30.74 -34.03 -11.07
CA THR A 33 30.51 -32.63 -10.76
C THR A 33 29.02 -32.38 -10.95
N ALA A 34 28.27 -32.55 -9.86
CA ALA A 34 27.20 -31.62 -9.57
C ALA A 34 27.85 -30.23 -9.61
N ALA A 35 27.85 -29.63 -10.80
CA ALA A 35 27.85 -28.20 -10.92
C ALA A 35 26.58 -27.78 -10.19
N ALA A 36 26.74 -27.51 -8.90
CA ALA A 36 25.78 -26.73 -8.18
C ALA A 36 25.60 -25.49 -9.05
N ALA A 37 24.43 -25.39 -9.65
CA ALA A 37 23.82 -24.09 -9.84
C ALA A 37 23.65 -23.55 -8.42
N ALA A 38 24.75 -23.00 -7.88
CA ALA A 38 24.68 -21.82 -7.07
C ALA A 38 23.98 -20.80 -7.96
N SER A 39 22.64 -20.89 -7.97
CA SER A 39 21.78 -19.73 -8.15
C SER A 39 22.44 -18.66 -7.35
N SER A 40 23.05 -17.70 -8.05
CA SER A 40 23.63 -16.53 -7.41
C SER A 40 22.45 -15.82 -6.77
N ARG A 41 22.16 -16.18 -5.50
CA ARG A 41 21.30 -15.42 -4.61
C ARG A 41 21.94 -14.05 -4.58
N SER A 42 21.46 -13.18 -5.47
CA SER A 42 21.73 -11.76 -5.43
C SER A 42 21.06 -11.29 -4.15
N SER A 43 21.78 -11.44 -3.03
CA SER A 43 21.27 -11.07 -1.73
C SER A 43 21.07 -9.58 -1.78
N SER A 44 19.81 -9.13 -1.88
CA SER A 44 19.49 -7.72 -1.95
C SER A 44 20.25 -6.98 -0.86
N PRO A 45 20.90 -5.83 -1.14
CA PRO A 45 21.56 -5.06 -0.09
C PRO A 45 20.54 -4.57 0.96
N ILE A 46 19.27 -4.50 0.58
CA ILE A 46 18.16 -4.14 1.45
C ILE A 46 17.93 -5.21 2.51
N LYS A 47 17.71 -4.76 3.74
CA LYS A 47 17.29 -5.53 4.91
C LYS A 47 16.04 -4.95 5.55
N THR A 48 15.73 -3.68 5.30
CA THR A 48 14.54 -2.99 5.81
C THR A 48 13.80 -2.33 4.64
N VAL A 49 12.55 -2.72 4.41
CA VAL A 49 11.63 -2.06 3.48
C VAL A 49 10.64 -1.26 4.31
N VAL A 50 10.61 0.06 4.11
CA VAL A 50 9.67 0.99 4.75
C VAL A 50 8.62 1.39 3.73
N VAL A 51 7.34 1.29 4.08
CA VAL A 51 6.21 1.66 3.22
C VAL A 51 5.40 2.76 3.89
N LEU A 52 5.17 3.83 3.14
CA LEU A 52 4.27 4.93 3.46
C LEU A 52 3.27 5.10 2.32
N VAL A 53 1.98 4.99 2.64
CA VAL A 53 0.87 5.14 1.69
C VAL A 53 0.13 6.42 2.06
N MET A 54 0.34 7.50 1.31
CA MET A 54 -0.39 8.77 1.41
C MET A 54 -1.81 8.65 0.81
N GLU A 55 -2.63 9.68 0.95
CA GLU A 55 -4.07 9.68 0.62
C GLU A 55 -4.42 10.55 -0.59
N ASN A 56 -5.25 10.03 -1.48
CA ASN A 56 -6.17 10.76 -2.35
C ASN A 56 -5.52 11.87 -3.22
N ARG A 57 -4.49 11.51 -4.01
CA ARG A 57 -3.85 12.43 -4.98
C ARG A 57 -3.39 11.70 -6.25
N SER A 58 -3.70 12.26 -7.42
CA SER A 58 -3.23 11.74 -8.70
C SER A 58 -1.73 11.99 -8.94
N PHE A 59 -1.11 11.22 -9.84
CA PHE A 59 0.27 11.47 -10.24
C PHE A 59 0.43 12.87 -10.82
N ASP A 60 -0.41 13.27 -11.78
CA ASP A 60 -0.27 14.59 -12.41
C ASP A 60 -0.50 15.76 -11.43
N HIS A 61 -1.36 15.58 -10.43
CA HIS A 61 -1.63 16.59 -9.42
C HIS A 61 -0.42 16.89 -8.51
N MET A 62 0.35 15.87 -8.11
CA MET A 62 1.51 16.05 -7.21
C MET A 62 2.85 16.13 -7.96
N LEU A 63 3.02 15.31 -9.00
CA LEU A 63 4.30 15.07 -9.67
C LEU A 63 4.28 15.39 -11.18
N GLY A 64 3.13 15.63 -11.80
CA GLY A 64 3.03 15.87 -13.24
C GLY A 64 3.92 17.02 -13.72
N TRP A 65 3.94 18.13 -12.98
CA TRP A 65 4.79 19.28 -13.31
C TRP A 65 6.29 19.07 -13.03
N MET A 66 6.70 17.94 -12.44
CA MET A 66 8.12 17.58 -12.31
C MET A 66 8.78 17.29 -13.67
N LYS A 67 7.99 17.11 -14.76
CA LYS A 67 8.47 17.12 -16.15
C LYS A 67 9.26 18.38 -16.51
N LYS A 68 9.00 19.52 -15.83
CA LYS A 68 9.80 20.76 -15.92
C LYS A 68 11.24 20.59 -15.38
N LEU A 69 11.50 19.56 -14.55
CA LEU A 69 12.80 19.24 -13.95
C LEU A 69 13.52 18.11 -14.68
N ASN A 70 12.81 17.00 -14.95
CA ASN A 70 13.29 15.92 -15.82
C ASN A 70 12.26 15.66 -16.94
N PRO A 71 12.54 16.05 -18.19
CA PRO A 71 11.66 15.82 -19.34
C PRO A 71 11.37 14.35 -19.68
N GLU A 72 12.12 13.39 -19.12
CA GLU A 72 11.81 11.96 -19.27
C GLU A 72 10.53 11.57 -18.51
N ILE A 73 10.18 12.29 -17.44
CA ILE A 73 8.96 12.02 -16.67
C ILE A 73 7.73 12.21 -17.56
N ASN A 74 6.90 11.18 -17.68
CA ASN A 74 5.60 11.21 -18.34
C ASN A 74 4.58 12.03 -17.53
N GLY A 75 4.84 13.32 -17.37
CA GLY A 75 3.95 14.28 -16.72
C GLY A 75 3.33 15.28 -17.72
N VAL A 76 2.75 16.34 -17.17
CA VAL A 76 1.97 17.33 -17.91
C VAL A 76 2.78 18.49 -18.48
N ASP A 77 2.25 19.13 -19.51
CA ASP A 77 2.73 20.44 -20.00
C ASP A 77 1.65 21.54 -20.06
N GLY A 78 0.40 21.22 -19.71
CA GLY A 78 -0.74 22.14 -19.70
C GLY A 78 -1.56 22.12 -20.99
N SER A 79 -1.20 21.28 -21.96
CA SER A 79 -2.05 21.00 -23.13
C SER A 79 -3.20 20.04 -22.80
N GLU A 80 -3.09 19.30 -21.70
CA GLU A 80 -4.10 18.38 -21.18
C GLU A 80 -5.37 19.14 -20.80
N SER A 81 -6.54 18.55 -21.06
CA SER A 81 -7.82 19.21 -20.78
C SER A 81 -8.99 18.25 -20.67
N ASN A 82 -10.03 18.64 -19.94
CA ASN A 82 -11.31 17.93 -19.86
C ASN A 82 -12.47 18.88 -20.24
N PRO A 83 -13.48 18.42 -21.00
CA PRO A 83 -14.72 19.19 -21.17
C PRO A 83 -15.53 19.17 -19.88
N ILE A 84 -16.27 20.26 -19.61
CA ILE A 84 -17.26 20.28 -18.50
C ILE A 84 -18.51 19.44 -18.79
N SER A 85 -18.77 19.11 -20.06
CA SER A 85 -19.74 18.10 -20.49
C SER A 85 -19.15 17.29 -21.63
N THR A 86 -18.96 16.00 -21.40
CA THR A 86 -18.45 15.05 -22.41
C THR A 86 -19.48 14.68 -23.47
N SER A 87 -20.76 14.98 -23.21
CA SER A 87 -21.88 14.77 -24.14
C SER A 87 -22.05 15.90 -25.16
N ASP A 88 -21.46 17.08 -24.92
CA ASP A 88 -21.48 18.22 -25.85
C ASP A 88 -20.09 18.41 -26.50
N PRO A 89 -19.94 18.14 -27.82
CA PRO A 89 -18.70 18.40 -28.55
C PRO A 89 -18.23 19.86 -28.56
N LYS A 90 -19.12 20.83 -28.22
CA LYS A 90 -18.81 22.26 -28.11
C LYS A 90 -18.63 22.73 -26.67
N SER A 91 -18.64 21.81 -25.69
CA SER A 91 -18.45 22.13 -24.28
C SER A 91 -17.19 22.95 -24.04
N ARG A 92 -17.28 23.93 -23.13
CA ARG A 92 -16.09 24.56 -22.52
C ARG A 92 -15.15 23.47 -22.02
N ARG A 93 -13.85 23.67 -22.20
CA ARG A 93 -12.78 22.82 -21.67
C ARG A 93 -12.07 23.53 -20.52
N ILE A 94 -11.73 22.78 -19.49
CA ILE A 94 -10.77 23.16 -18.47
C ILE A 94 -9.42 22.59 -18.92
N PHE A 95 -8.40 23.44 -19.02
CA PHE A 95 -7.02 23.02 -19.28
C PHE A 95 -6.30 22.78 -17.96
N PHE A 96 -5.37 21.83 -17.94
CA PHE A 96 -4.66 21.48 -16.72
C PHE A 96 -3.67 22.57 -16.32
N GLY A 97 -3.86 23.15 -15.13
CA GLY A 97 -3.02 24.23 -14.61
C GLY A 97 -1.99 23.78 -13.59
N ASP A 98 -1.17 24.73 -13.12
CA ASP A 98 -0.16 24.54 -12.08
C ASP A 98 -0.42 25.33 -10.79
N GLN A 99 -1.68 25.75 -10.58
CA GLN A 99 -2.16 26.60 -9.48
C GLN A 99 -2.91 25.79 -8.40
N SER A 100 -2.50 24.54 -8.16
CA SER A 100 -3.06 23.73 -7.07
C SER A 100 -2.79 24.35 -5.70
N HIS A 101 -3.75 24.17 -4.79
CA HIS A 101 -3.81 24.80 -3.48
C HIS A 101 -4.56 23.88 -2.49
N TYR A 102 -4.92 24.40 -1.33
CA TYR A 102 -5.76 23.70 -0.35
C TYR A 102 -7.18 23.51 -0.90
N VAL A 103 -7.67 22.26 -0.94
CA VAL A 103 -8.98 21.89 -1.51
C VAL A 103 -9.96 21.50 -0.41
N ASP A 104 -11.11 22.19 -0.36
CA ASP A 104 -12.30 21.91 0.47
C ASP A 104 -13.51 22.42 -0.36
N PRO A 105 -14.56 21.61 -0.64
CA PRO A 105 -14.75 20.23 -0.22
C PRO A 105 -13.88 19.21 -0.95
N ASP A 106 -13.86 18.00 -0.40
CA ASP A 106 -13.19 16.82 -0.93
C ASP A 106 -13.82 16.36 -2.27
N PRO A 107 -13.02 16.13 -3.34
CA PRO A 107 -13.56 15.69 -4.62
C PRO A 107 -14.03 14.22 -4.63
N GLY A 108 -14.90 13.89 -5.57
CA GLY A 108 -15.52 12.56 -5.62
C GLY A 108 -14.52 11.46 -5.96
N HIS A 109 -14.36 10.49 -5.07
CA HIS A 109 -13.48 9.33 -5.26
C HIS A 109 -14.18 8.00 -4.90
N SER A 110 -15.52 7.97 -5.04
CA SER A 110 -16.30 6.73 -5.01
C SER A 110 -16.14 5.94 -6.32
N PHE A 111 -16.35 4.62 -6.31
CA PHE A 111 -16.27 3.78 -7.53
C PHE A 111 -17.12 4.34 -8.70
N GLN A 112 -18.28 4.93 -8.40
CA GLN A 112 -19.12 5.59 -9.41
C GLN A 112 -18.47 6.86 -9.97
N ALA A 113 -17.97 7.74 -9.10
CA ALA A 113 -17.29 8.97 -9.50
C ALA A 113 -16.04 8.67 -10.33
N ILE A 114 -15.20 7.72 -9.89
CA ILE A 114 -13.99 7.30 -10.59
C ILE A 114 -14.31 6.71 -11.96
N ARG A 115 -15.38 5.92 -12.07
CA ARG A 115 -15.87 5.41 -13.36
C ARG A 115 -16.29 6.54 -14.30
N GLU A 116 -16.99 7.56 -13.80
CA GLU A 116 -17.34 8.73 -14.61
C GLU A 116 -16.10 9.52 -15.03
N GLN A 117 -15.14 9.75 -14.13
CA GLN A 117 -13.88 10.46 -14.41
C GLN A 117 -13.08 9.79 -15.54
N ILE A 118 -12.93 8.47 -15.48
CA ILE A 118 -12.19 7.68 -16.47
C ILE A 118 -12.87 7.67 -17.85
N PHE A 119 -14.21 7.69 -17.92
CA PHE A 119 -14.98 7.43 -19.16
C PHE A 119 -15.83 8.57 -19.71
N GLY A 120 -16.10 9.59 -18.90
CA GLY A 120 -17.09 10.65 -19.16
C GLY A 120 -18.55 10.20 -19.13
N SER A 121 -18.82 8.90 -19.08
CA SER A 121 -20.15 8.35 -19.39
C SER A 121 -20.41 7.00 -18.73
N ASN A 122 -21.65 6.53 -18.87
CA ASN A 122 -22.06 5.18 -18.47
C ASN A 122 -21.50 4.04 -19.35
N GLU A 123 -20.70 4.33 -20.39
CA GLU A 123 -20.04 3.32 -21.22
C GLU A 123 -18.57 3.19 -20.81
N SER A 124 -18.23 2.06 -20.18
CA SER A 124 -16.94 1.82 -19.52
C SER A 124 -16.06 0.78 -20.22
N SER A 125 -16.17 0.67 -21.55
CA SER A 125 -15.49 -0.34 -22.38
C SER A 125 -14.42 0.21 -23.32
N LYS A 126 -14.40 1.53 -23.59
CA LYS A 126 -13.37 2.18 -24.44
C LYS A 126 -11.94 1.81 -24.05
N LYS A 127 -11.12 1.51 -25.07
CA LYS A 127 -9.68 1.21 -24.96
C LYS A 127 -8.92 2.02 -26.03
N PRO A 128 -7.96 2.89 -25.66
CA PRO A 128 -7.66 3.35 -24.30
C PRO A 128 -8.87 4.03 -23.64
N ALA A 129 -8.87 4.09 -22.30
CA ALA A 129 -9.82 4.90 -21.56
C ALA A 129 -9.61 6.40 -21.88
N PRO A 130 -10.69 7.20 -22.03
CA PRO A 130 -10.58 8.58 -22.53
C PRO A 130 -10.10 9.61 -21.49
N MET A 131 -10.15 9.31 -20.18
CA MET A 131 -9.69 10.18 -19.09
C MET A 131 -10.29 11.60 -19.14
N ASN A 132 -11.55 11.72 -19.54
CA ASN A 132 -12.17 12.97 -19.95
C ASN A 132 -13.37 13.43 -19.11
N GLY A 133 -13.71 12.71 -18.03
CA GLY A 133 -14.87 13.02 -17.18
C GLY A 133 -14.56 13.78 -15.89
N PHE A 134 -13.31 14.10 -15.58
CA PHE A 134 -12.92 14.69 -14.29
C PHE A 134 -13.58 16.04 -14.04
N ALA A 135 -13.50 16.96 -15.02
CA ALA A 135 -14.16 18.27 -14.92
C ALA A 135 -15.69 18.17 -14.89
N GLN A 136 -16.29 17.16 -15.54
CA GLN A 136 -17.74 16.92 -15.54
C GLN A 136 -18.22 16.39 -14.17
N GLN A 137 -17.53 15.39 -13.63
CA GLN A 137 -17.89 14.78 -12.36
C GLN A 137 -17.70 15.78 -11.21
N ALA A 138 -16.60 16.54 -11.20
CA ALA A 138 -16.38 17.65 -10.26
C ALA A 138 -17.49 18.71 -10.33
N LEU A 139 -17.93 19.09 -11.54
CA LEU A 139 -19.00 20.08 -11.73
C LEU A 139 -20.34 19.62 -11.14
N SER A 140 -20.59 18.30 -11.08
CA SER A 140 -21.79 17.75 -10.44
C SER A 140 -21.79 17.86 -8.91
N MET A 141 -20.63 18.10 -8.30
CA MET A 141 -20.46 18.25 -6.84
C MET A 141 -20.42 19.71 -6.42
N ASP A 142 -19.58 20.53 -7.05
CA ASP A 142 -19.50 21.98 -6.79
C ASP A 142 -19.14 22.75 -8.09
N PRO A 143 -19.76 23.91 -8.37
CA PRO A 143 -19.47 24.72 -9.56
C PRO A 143 -18.00 25.13 -9.77
N ASN A 144 -17.20 25.21 -8.72
CA ASN A 144 -15.81 25.68 -8.74
C ASN A 144 -14.80 24.52 -8.70
N MET A 145 -15.22 23.32 -8.28
CA MET A 145 -14.37 22.13 -8.20
C MET A 145 -13.71 21.70 -9.54
N PRO A 146 -14.29 21.92 -10.74
CA PRO A 146 -13.62 21.61 -12.00
C PRO A 146 -12.25 22.27 -12.16
N ASP A 147 -12.09 23.51 -11.69
CA ASP A 147 -10.81 24.20 -11.75
C ASP A 147 -9.85 23.68 -10.67
N GLN A 148 -10.35 23.17 -9.54
CA GLN A 148 -9.52 22.55 -8.48
C GLN A 148 -8.97 21.18 -8.89
N VAL A 149 -9.81 20.29 -9.47
CA VAL A 149 -9.36 18.94 -9.86
C VAL A 149 -8.48 18.92 -11.12
N MET A 150 -8.58 19.96 -11.95
CA MET A 150 -7.77 20.18 -13.15
C MET A 150 -6.57 21.09 -12.90
N ASN A 151 -6.00 21.08 -11.70
CA ASN A 151 -4.74 21.74 -11.38
C ASN A 151 -3.78 20.80 -10.67
N GLY A 152 -2.49 20.95 -10.91
CA GLY A 152 -1.40 20.29 -10.17
C GLY A 152 -0.51 21.30 -9.43
N PHE A 153 0.37 20.81 -8.57
CA PHE A 153 1.33 21.65 -7.86
C PHE A 153 2.57 21.94 -8.72
N GLN A 154 3.03 23.20 -8.72
CA GLN A 154 4.40 23.50 -9.16
C GLN A 154 5.42 22.81 -8.22
N PRO A 155 6.57 22.34 -8.75
CA PRO A 155 7.61 21.69 -7.94
C PRO A 155 8.07 22.48 -6.71
N GLU A 156 8.01 23.81 -6.78
CA GLU A 156 8.38 24.74 -5.70
C GLU A 156 7.41 24.68 -4.52
N MET A 157 6.12 24.45 -4.78
CA MET A 157 5.09 24.30 -3.74
C MET A 157 5.25 22.97 -3.01
N VAL A 158 5.60 21.92 -3.74
CA VAL A 158 5.88 20.58 -3.21
C VAL A 158 7.40 20.30 -3.10
N SER A 159 8.15 21.22 -2.49
CA SER A 159 9.62 21.20 -2.46
C SER A 159 10.28 19.90 -1.95
N VAL A 160 9.65 19.18 -0.99
CA VAL A 160 10.14 17.89 -0.49
C VAL A 160 10.10 16.82 -1.60
N TYR A 161 8.95 16.59 -2.25
CA TYR A 161 8.87 15.73 -3.44
C TYR A 161 9.77 16.21 -4.59
N LYS A 162 9.91 17.51 -4.84
CA LYS A 162 10.87 18.04 -5.84
C LYS A 162 12.30 17.52 -5.59
N THR A 163 12.78 17.61 -4.35
CA THR A 163 14.11 17.07 -4.00
C THR A 163 14.15 15.55 -4.14
N LEU A 164 13.14 14.82 -3.66
CA LEU A 164 13.12 13.35 -3.72
C LEU A 164 13.07 12.80 -5.15
N VAL A 165 12.29 13.40 -6.05
CA VAL A 165 12.25 13.05 -7.48
C VAL A 165 13.58 13.35 -8.17
N SER A 166 14.26 14.45 -7.79
CA SER A 166 15.56 14.81 -8.36
C SER A 166 16.69 13.90 -7.87
N GLU A 167 16.57 13.34 -6.66
CA GLU A 167 17.62 12.57 -5.99
C GLU A 167 17.45 11.06 -6.04
N PHE A 168 16.25 10.53 -6.31
CA PHE A 168 15.98 9.09 -6.29
C PHE A 168 15.16 8.64 -7.50
N ALA A 169 14.30 7.60 -7.36
CA ALA A 169 13.50 7.08 -8.46
C ALA A 169 12.03 7.51 -8.35
N VAL A 170 11.49 8.05 -9.43
CA VAL A 170 10.05 8.32 -9.61
C VAL A 170 9.45 7.29 -10.56
N PHE A 171 8.25 6.78 -10.23
CA PHE A 171 7.51 5.82 -11.05
C PHE A 171 6.36 6.57 -11.73
N ASP A 172 6.46 6.78 -13.03
CA ASP A 172 5.46 7.55 -13.80
C ASP A 172 4.39 6.69 -14.48
N ARG A 173 4.36 5.39 -14.14
CA ARG A 173 3.31 4.41 -14.49
C ARG A 173 3.01 3.46 -13.32
N TRP A 174 2.79 4.04 -12.13
CA TRP A 174 2.24 3.32 -10.98
C TRP A 174 0.75 3.66 -10.81
N PHE A 175 -0.11 2.64 -10.82
CA PHE A 175 -1.56 2.82 -10.79
C PHE A 175 -2.16 2.38 -9.45
N ALA A 176 -3.27 3.00 -9.07
CA ALA A 176 -4.15 2.45 -8.06
C ALA A 176 -4.57 1.03 -8.48
N SER A 177 -4.54 0.06 -7.58
CA SER A 177 -4.83 -1.35 -7.92
C SER A 177 -6.25 -1.55 -8.46
N VAL A 178 -7.19 -0.68 -8.08
CA VAL A 178 -8.58 -0.66 -8.52
C VAL A 178 -9.13 0.77 -8.69
N PRO A 179 -10.12 1.00 -9.58
CA PRO A 179 -10.83 2.28 -9.71
C PRO A 179 -11.88 2.44 -8.58
N ALA A 180 -11.43 2.41 -7.33
CA ALA A 180 -12.24 2.43 -6.13
C ALA A 180 -11.59 3.32 -5.06
N SER A 181 -12.34 3.59 -3.99
CA SER A 181 -11.91 4.43 -2.86
C SER A 181 -10.75 3.82 -2.05
N THR A 182 -10.29 4.58 -1.07
CA THR A 182 -9.15 4.30 -0.18
C THR A 182 -9.01 2.88 0.32
N GLN A 183 -10.01 2.34 1.04
CA GLN A 183 -9.83 1.05 1.71
C GLN A 183 -9.62 -0.13 0.74
N PRO A 184 -10.39 -0.28 -0.36
CA PRO A 184 -10.06 -1.20 -1.44
C PRO A 184 -8.59 -1.15 -1.87
N ASN A 185 -8.02 0.03 -2.14
CA ASN A 185 -6.63 0.15 -2.61
C ASN A 185 -5.60 -0.12 -1.49
N ARG A 186 -5.82 0.39 -0.27
CA ARG A 186 -4.99 0.07 0.91
C ARG A 186 -4.98 -1.45 1.23
N LEU A 187 -6.04 -2.18 0.88
CA LEU A 187 -6.06 -3.64 1.01
C LEU A 187 -5.15 -4.35 -0.02
N TYR A 188 -5.00 -3.83 -1.24
CA TYR A 188 -4.05 -4.39 -2.21
C TYR A 188 -2.59 -4.24 -1.76
N VAL A 189 -2.22 -3.12 -1.11
CA VAL A 189 -0.84 -2.82 -0.63
C VAL A 189 -0.22 -3.95 0.18
N HIS A 190 -0.99 -4.65 1.03
CA HIS A 190 -0.46 -5.71 1.90
C HIS A 190 -1.10 -7.10 1.68
N SER A 191 -2.08 -7.24 0.79
CA SER A 191 -2.72 -8.55 0.53
C SER A 191 -2.92 -8.92 -0.95
N GLY A 192 -2.67 -8.02 -1.89
CA GLY A 192 -2.90 -8.27 -3.32
C GLY A 192 -4.38 -8.40 -3.73
N THR A 193 -5.32 -8.15 -2.82
CA THR A 193 -6.77 -8.14 -3.08
C THR A 193 -7.52 -7.23 -2.11
N SER A 194 -8.64 -6.65 -2.55
CA SER A 194 -9.62 -6.01 -1.66
C SER A 194 -10.67 -7.00 -1.11
N HIS A 195 -10.54 -8.29 -1.44
CA HIS A 195 -11.49 -9.35 -1.10
C HIS A 195 -12.94 -9.02 -1.50
N GLY A 196 -13.10 -8.51 -2.74
CA GLY A 196 -14.38 -8.10 -3.30
C GLY A 196 -14.83 -6.68 -2.95
N ALA A 197 -14.13 -5.94 -2.08
CA ALA A 197 -14.52 -4.58 -1.75
C ALA A 197 -14.25 -3.59 -2.91
N THR A 198 -15.26 -2.79 -3.24
CA THR A 198 -15.21 -1.65 -4.18
C THR A 198 -15.51 -0.31 -3.51
N SER A 199 -15.81 -0.34 -2.21
CA SER A 199 -16.10 0.81 -1.36
C SER A 199 -15.94 0.42 0.10
N ASN A 200 -16.10 1.38 1.00
CA ASN A 200 -15.74 1.25 2.39
C ASN A 200 -16.93 0.73 3.22
N ILE A 201 -17.28 -0.54 3.01
CA ILE A 201 -18.49 -1.14 3.57
C ILE A 201 -18.32 -1.43 5.07
N ALA A 202 -18.95 -0.61 5.92
CA ALA A 202 -18.92 -0.71 7.38
C ALA A 202 -19.08 -2.15 7.93
N SER A 203 -20.06 -2.93 7.44
CA SER A 203 -20.25 -4.31 7.92
C SER A 203 -19.07 -5.26 7.62
N LEU A 204 -18.25 -4.95 6.61
CA LEU A 204 -16.99 -5.66 6.33
C LEU A 204 -15.85 -5.12 7.20
N LEU A 205 -15.75 -3.79 7.37
CA LEU A 205 -14.79 -3.16 8.30
C LEU A 205 -14.90 -3.74 9.72
N ALA A 206 -16.15 -3.97 10.18
CA ALA A 206 -16.43 -4.62 11.45
C ALA A 206 -15.94 -6.08 11.53
N LYS A 207 -16.33 -6.92 10.55
CA LYS A 207 -15.85 -8.30 10.48
C LYS A 207 -14.33 -8.38 10.38
N GLY A 208 -13.71 -7.39 9.75
CA GLY A 208 -12.31 -7.42 9.34
C GLY A 208 -12.15 -8.24 8.05
N TYR A 209 -11.19 -7.83 7.24
CA TYR A 209 -10.87 -8.43 5.96
C TYR A 209 -10.06 -9.72 6.18
N PRO A 210 -10.55 -10.90 5.72
CA PRO A 210 -10.01 -12.20 6.13
C PRO A 210 -8.86 -12.71 5.26
N GLN A 211 -8.54 -12.02 4.16
CA GLN A 211 -7.48 -12.44 3.25
C GLN A 211 -6.11 -12.43 3.92
N ARG A 212 -5.27 -13.36 3.49
CA ARG A 212 -3.89 -13.49 3.96
C ARG A 212 -3.07 -12.28 3.51
N THR A 213 -2.15 -11.85 4.37
CA THR A 213 -1.32 -10.67 4.17
C THR A 213 0.17 -10.99 4.00
N ILE A 214 0.94 -10.02 3.48
CA ILE A 214 2.40 -10.09 3.43
C ILE A 214 3.02 -10.20 4.83
N PHE A 215 2.38 -9.64 5.86
CA PHE A 215 2.80 -9.76 7.25
C PHE A 215 2.84 -11.22 7.73
N GLU A 216 1.87 -12.03 7.33
CA GLU A 216 1.84 -13.47 7.63
C GLU A 216 2.88 -14.24 6.80
N ASN A 217 3.12 -13.85 5.54
CA ASN A 217 4.21 -14.42 4.74
C ASN A 217 5.61 -14.09 5.31
N LEU A 218 5.77 -12.94 5.96
CA LEU A 218 6.99 -12.53 6.65
C LEU A 218 7.16 -13.29 7.98
N ASP A 219 6.09 -13.38 8.79
CA ASP A 219 6.04 -14.11 10.07
C ASP A 219 6.38 -15.60 9.89
N ASP A 220 5.75 -16.27 8.92
CA ASP A 220 6.01 -17.68 8.58
C ASP A 220 7.46 -17.92 8.08
N ALA A 221 8.12 -16.88 7.55
CA ALA A 221 9.52 -16.91 7.13
C ALA A 221 10.51 -16.48 8.23
N GLY A 222 10.03 -16.12 9.42
CA GLY A 222 10.85 -15.59 10.51
C GLY A 222 11.37 -14.16 10.28
N VAL A 223 10.83 -13.43 9.28
CA VAL A 223 11.18 -12.04 9.00
C VAL A 223 10.29 -11.13 9.83
N ASN A 224 10.90 -10.35 10.74
CA ASN A 224 10.12 -9.47 11.60
C ASN A 224 9.53 -8.27 10.82
N PHE A 225 8.37 -7.80 11.25
CA PHE A 225 7.72 -6.58 10.77
C PHE A 225 7.32 -5.65 11.92
N GLY A 226 7.02 -4.38 11.63
CA GLY A 226 6.52 -3.41 12.60
C GLY A 226 5.65 -2.34 11.94
N ILE A 227 4.60 -1.93 12.64
CA ILE A 227 3.61 -0.95 12.17
C ILE A 227 3.69 0.25 13.13
N TYR A 228 4.15 1.39 12.61
CA TYR A 228 4.37 2.61 13.36
C TYR A 228 3.28 3.62 12.99
N TYR A 229 2.33 3.84 13.90
CA TYR A 229 1.11 4.61 13.64
C TYR A 229 1.00 5.84 14.56
N GLN A 230 0.29 6.88 14.12
CA GLN A 230 0.12 8.11 14.91
C GLN A 230 -1.26 8.26 15.58
N ASN A 231 -2.37 7.85 14.94
CA ASN A 231 -3.70 7.85 15.59
C ASN A 231 -4.30 6.45 15.70
N ILE A 232 -4.59 5.81 14.57
CA ILE A 232 -5.11 4.45 14.48
C ILE A 232 -4.29 3.67 13.45
N PRO A 233 -3.99 2.38 13.65
CA PRO A 233 -3.45 1.55 12.59
C PRO A 233 -4.62 1.04 11.71
N ALA A 234 -4.80 1.63 10.54
CA ALA A 234 -5.71 1.18 9.49
C ALA A 234 -5.35 -0.25 9.01
N THR A 235 -4.10 -0.69 9.17
CA THR A 235 -3.74 -2.11 9.05
C THR A 235 -4.59 -3.05 9.93
N LEU A 236 -5.23 -2.59 11.01
CA LEU A 236 -6.22 -3.40 11.77
C LEU A 236 -7.55 -3.62 11.02
N PHE A 237 -7.74 -3.12 9.79
CA PHE A 237 -8.80 -3.59 8.91
C PHE A 237 -8.59 -5.05 8.46
N TYR A 238 -7.34 -5.55 8.41
CA TYR A 238 -7.08 -6.99 8.22
C TYR A 238 -7.41 -7.76 9.52
N LEU A 239 -8.28 -8.77 9.42
CA LEU A 239 -8.72 -9.55 10.58
C LEU A 239 -7.55 -10.32 11.23
N ASN A 240 -6.64 -10.85 10.41
CA ASN A 240 -5.47 -11.61 10.90
C ASN A 240 -4.50 -10.74 11.71
N LEU A 241 -4.43 -9.44 11.46
CA LEU A 241 -3.61 -8.51 12.25
C LEU A 241 -4.22 -8.17 13.62
N ARG A 242 -5.48 -8.53 13.86
CA ARG A 242 -6.12 -8.46 15.18
C ARG A 242 -5.78 -9.67 16.08
N LYS A 243 -4.96 -10.62 15.60
CA LYS A 243 -4.50 -11.78 16.39
C LYS A 243 -3.54 -11.37 17.50
N LEU A 244 -3.63 -12.06 18.63
CA LEU A 244 -2.88 -11.77 19.86
C LEU A 244 -1.35 -11.86 19.68
N LYS A 245 -0.84 -12.74 18.80
CA LYS A 245 0.59 -12.80 18.45
C LYS A 245 1.14 -11.48 17.91
N TYR A 246 0.32 -10.72 17.18
CA TYR A 246 0.73 -9.48 16.52
C TYR A 246 0.54 -8.22 17.38
N VAL A 247 -0.03 -8.31 18.58
CA VAL A 247 -0.25 -7.16 19.47
C VAL A 247 1.05 -6.35 19.72
N GLY A 248 2.20 -7.03 19.77
CA GLY A 248 3.51 -6.42 19.99
C GLY A 248 4.22 -5.92 18.72
N LYS A 249 3.56 -5.93 17.56
CA LYS A 249 4.08 -5.41 16.28
C LYS A 249 3.63 -3.98 15.98
N PHE A 250 2.73 -3.43 16.81
CA PHE A 250 2.18 -2.09 16.68
C PHE A 250 2.88 -1.13 17.64
N HIS A 251 3.29 0.02 17.14
CA HIS A 251 4.18 0.95 17.84
C HIS A 251 3.71 2.40 17.65
N PRO A 252 3.69 3.23 18.70
CA PRO A 252 3.51 4.67 18.55
C PRO A 252 4.65 5.28 17.73
N TYR A 253 4.33 5.91 16.60
CA TYR A 253 5.32 6.47 15.68
C TYR A 253 6.22 7.52 16.35
N ASP A 254 5.65 8.51 17.05
CA ASP A 254 6.36 9.74 17.45
C ASP A 254 7.62 9.50 18.30
N LEU A 255 7.65 8.40 19.07
CA LEU A 255 8.77 8.00 19.92
C LEU A 255 9.48 6.73 19.42
N THR A 256 8.72 5.67 19.14
CA THR A 256 9.32 4.34 18.91
C THR A 256 9.98 4.26 17.54
N PHE A 257 9.40 4.84 16.48
CA PHE A 257 10.01 4.84 15.15
C PHE A 257 11.39 5.50 15.15
N LYS A 258 11.48 6.70 15.75
CA LYS A 258 12.74 7.46 15.86
C LYS A 258 13.78 6.75 16.74
N SER A 259 13.34 6.09 17.81
CA SER A 259 14.19 5.26 18.67
C SER A 259 14.78 4.05 17.95
N ASP A 260 13.93 3.30 17.24
CA ASP A 260 14.34 2.08 16.53
C ASP A 260 15.24 2.43 15.33
N ALA A 261 14.88 3.46 14.55
CA ALA A 261 15.72 3.98 13.48
C ALA A 261 17.09 4.42 13.99
N LYS A 262 17.15 5.22 15.06
CA LYS A 262 18.42 5.70 15.65
C LYS A 262 19.28 4.56 16.21
N SER A 263 18.66 3.51 16.75
CA SER A 263 19.38 2.38 17.34
C SER A 263 19.69 1.24 16.36
N GLY A 264 19.28 1.36 15.09
CA GLY A 264 19.51 0.33 14.07
C GLY A 264 18.67 -0.93 14.28
N LYS A 265 17.43 -0.76 14.77
CA LYS A 265 16.51 -1.83 15.16
C LYS A 265 15.21 -1.88 14.36
N LEU A 266 15.08 -1.11 13.28
CA LEU A 266 13.90 -1.21 12.42
C LEU A 266 13.80 -2.63 11.85
N PRO A 267 12.59 -3.25 11.88
CA PRO A 267 12.39 -4.62 11.39
C PRO A 267 12.55 -4.73 9.86
N GLY A 268 12.39 -5.95 9.35
CA GLY A 268 12.55 -6.24 7.91
C GLY A 268 11.49 -5.54 7.05
N TYR A 269 10.25 -5.49 7.54
CA TYR A 269 9.16 -4.75 6.90
C TYR A 269 8.56 -3.74 7.88
N VAL A 270 8.53 -2.48 7.47
CA VAL A 270 8.07 -1.35 8.28
C VAL A 270 6.92 -0.69 7.54
N VAL A 271 5.78 -0.51 8.22
CA VAL A 271 4.70 0.35 7.73
C VAL A 271 4.64 1.59 8.61
N VAL A 272 4.56 2.75 7.98
CA VAL A 272 4.37 4.04 8.66
C VAL A 272 2.98 4.56 8.30
N GLU A 273 2.17 4.82 9.33
CA GLU A 273 0.79 5.30 9.20
C GLU A 273 0.60 6.69 9.82
N GLN A 274 -0.21 7.50 9.16
CA GLN A 274 -0.38 8.93 9.39
C GLN A 274 -1.31 9.26 10.56
N ARG A 275 -1.53 10.57 10.74
CA ARG A 275 -2.67 11.16 11.44
C ARG A 275 -3.71 11.55 10.42
N TYR A 276 -4.88 10.96 10.58
CA TYR A 276 -6.04 11.16 9.71
C TYR A 276 -7.04 12.20 10.28
N MET A 277 -6.82 12.69 11.51
CA MET A 277 -7.74 13.60 12.21
C MET A 277 -7.17 15.02 12.30
N ASP A 278 -7.75 15.97 11.56
CA ASP A 278 -7.27 17.36 11.46
C ASP A 278 -7.57 18.19 12.73
N SER A 279 -6.67 18.10 13.72
CA SER A 279 -6.77 18.84 14.99
C SER A 279 -5.84 20.06 15.07
N LYS A 280 -6.24 21.12 15.78
CA LYS A 280 -5.51 22.41 15.80
C LYS A 280 -4.07 22.30 16.30
N LEU A 281 -3.85 21.49 17.33
CA LEU A 281 -2.51 21.28 17.91
C LEU A 281 -1.67 20.26 17.13
N ILE A 282 -2.33 19.29 16.50
CA ILE A 282 -1.68 18.18 15.81
C ILE A 282 -2.49 17.90 14.52
N PRO A 283 -2.23 18.64 13.43
CA PRO A 283 -2.99 18.51 12.18
C PRO A 283 -2.81 17.15 11.52
N ALA A 284 -3.75 16.80 10.64
CA ALA A 284 -3.62 15.63 9.77
C ALA A 284 -2.45 15.83 8.78
N ASN A 285 -1.83 14.73 8.36
CA ASN A 285 -0.58 14.72 7.58
C ASN A 285 -0.52 13.58 6.55
N ASP A 286 -1.68 13.23 6.01
CA ASP A 286 -1.91 12.15 5.04
C ASP A 286 -2.03 12.62 3.59
N ASP A 287 -2.15 13.94 3.35
CA ASP A 287 -2.48 14.61 2.09
C ASP A 287 -3.94 14.47 1.60
N HIS A 288 -4.84 13.79 2.34
CA HIS A 288 -6.27 13.66 1.97
C HIS A 288 -6.96 15.04 1.92
N PRO A 289 -7.80 15.40 0.93
CA PRO A 289 -8.59 16.64 0.99
C PRO A 289 -9.65 16.56 2.12
N SER A 290 -9.85 17.53 3.02
CA SER A 290 -9.33 18.88 3.09
C SER A 290 -8.25 19.04 4.17
N HIS A 291 -7.20 18.21 4.13
CA HIS A 291 -5.98 18.35 4.92
C HIS A 291 -4.92 19.13 4.14
N ASP A 292 -3.96 19.72 4.86
CA ASP A 292 -2.94 20.59 4.28
C ASP A 292 -1.74 19.78 3.76
N VAL A 293 -1.49 19.83 2.45
CA VAL A 293 -0.35 19.16 1.79
C VAL A 293 1.02 19.58 2.38
N TYR A 294 1.10 20.76 3.00
CA TYR A 294 2.28 21.16 3.79
C TYR A 294 2.59 20.16 4.92
N GLN A 295 1.57 19.59 5.57
CA GLN A 295 1.73 18.66 6.69
C GLN A 295 2.19 17.27 6.24
N GLY A 296 1.65 16.75 5.13
CA GLY A 296 2.13 15.49 4.54
C GLY A 296 3.57 15.61 4.01
N GLN A 297 3.90 16.74 3.38
CA GLN A 297 5.28 17.07 2.99
C GLN A 297 6.23 17.14 4.20
N MET A 298 5.81 17.77 5.30
CA MET A 298 6.57 17.79 6.56
C MET A 298 6.72 16.38 7.17
N PHE A 299 5.71 15.52 7.03
CA PHE A 299 5.76 14.14 7.50
C PHE A 299 6.72 13.27 6.68
N VAL A 300 6.60 13.28 5.35
CA VAL A 300 7.53 12.62 4.43
C VAL A 300 8.97 13.05 4.70
N LYS A 301 9.20 14.35 4.93
CA LYS A 301 10.49 14.90 5.34
C LYS A 301 10.99 14.32 6.65
N GLU A 302 10.14 14.22 7.68
CA GLU A 302 10.53 13.64 8.97
C GLU A 302 10.86 12.15 8.86
N VAL A 303 10.06 11.37 8.14
CA VAL A 303 10.30 9.94 7.90
C VAL A 303 11.62 9.76 7.14
N TYR A 304 11.83 10.51 6.05
CA TYR A 304 13.07 10.48 5.28
C TYR A 304 14.29 10.81 6.15
N GLU A 305 14.28 11.93 6.89
CA GLU A 305 15.44 12.36 7.69
C GLU A 305 15.73 11.38 8.84
N THR A 306 14.69 10.77 9.42
CA THR A 306 14.82 9.72 10.43
C THR A 306 15.51 8.47 9.87
N LEU A 307 15.13 8.03 8.66
CA LEU A 307 15.75 6.89 7.98
C LEU A 307 17.17 7.20 7.48
N ARG A 308 17.38 8.41 6.95
CA ARG A 308 18.66 8.89 6.40
C ARG A 308 19.73 9.05 7.49
N ALA A 309 19.33 9.35 8.72
CA ALA A 309 20.19 9.40 9.90
C ALA A 309 20.40 8.03 10.59
N SER A 310 19.70 6.98 10.15
CA SER A 310 19.83 5.64 10.73
C SER A 310 21.13 4.96 10.30
N PRO A 311 21.81 4.19 11.18
CA PRO A 311 22.87 3.27 10.75
C PRO A 311 22.38 2.18 9.76
N GLN A 312 21.06 1.95 9.64
CA GLN A 312 20.47 1.05 8.63
C GLN A 312 20.31 1.69 7.24
N TRP A 313 20.62 2.99 7.03
CA TRP A 313 20.36 3.70 5.77
C TRP A 313 20.82 2.94 4.51
N ASN A 314 22.03 2.37 4.52
CA ASN A 314 22.57 1.60 3.39
C ASN A 314 21.89 0.23 3.16
N GLN A 315 20.93 -0.14 4.01
CA GLN A 315 20.12 -1.36 3.92
C GLN A 315 18.61 -1.03 3.85
N THR A 316 18.25 0.25 3.71
CA THR A 316 16.86 0.72 3.67
C THR A 316 16.40 0.96 2.24
N LEU A 317 15.19 0.48 1.94
CA LEU A 317 14.37 0.95 0.84
C LEU A 317 13.13 1.62 1.44
N PHE A 318 12.94 2.90 1.15
CA PHE A 318 11.76 3.65 1.54
C PHE A 318 10.86 3.85 0.32
N VAL A 319 9.61 3.39 0.43
CA VAL A 319 8.56 3.45 -0.58
C VAL A 319 7.55 4.50 -0.15
N ILE A 320 7.35 5.52 -0.98
CA ILE A 320 6.23 6.45 -0.87
C ILE A 320 5.30 6.15 -2.04
N THR A 321 4.04 5.86 -1.77
CA THR A 321 2.95 5.73 -2.76
C THR A 321 1.73 6.48 -2.23
N TYR A 322 0.71 6.67 -3.06
CA TYR A 322 -0.65 6.98 -2.59
C TYR A 322 -1.53 5.73 -2.74
N ASP A 323 -2.71 5.77 -2.16
CA ASP A 323 -3.78 4.76 -2.25
C ASP A 323 -4.60 4.91 -3.54
N GLU A 324 -5.13 6.11 -3.82
CA GLU A 324 -5.88 6.44 -5.02
C GLU A 324 -5.73 7.94 -5.35
N HIS A 325 -6.47 8.44 -6.34
CA HIS A 325 -6.18 9.73 -6.98
C HIS A 325 -6.99 10.93 -6.46
N GLY A 326 -7.92 10.73 -5.52
CA GLY A 326 -8.70 11.77 -4.84
C GLY A 326 -9.64 12.56 -5.74
N GLY A 327 -10.06 11.98 -6.86
CA GLY A 327 -10.80 12.68 -7.91
C GLY A 327 -9.99 13.72 -8.70
N PHE A 328 -8.69 13.89 -8.42
CA PHE A 328 -7.81 14.76 -9.19
C PHE A 328 -7.47 14.17 -10.57
N PHE A 329 -7.35 15.04 -11.57
CA PHE A 329 -7.08 14.61 -12.95
C PHE A 329 -5.74 13.92 -13.10
N ASP A 330 -5.70 12.90 -13.96
CA ASP A 330 -4.48 12.34 -14.54
C ASP A 330 -4.73 12.02 -16.03
N HIS A 331 -3.75 12.31 -16.88
CA HIS A 331 -3.89 12.15 -18.33
C HIS A 331 -3.68 10.72 -18.82
N VAL A 332 -3.10 9.82 -18.03
CA VAL A 332 -2.69 8.49 -18.49
C VAL A 332 -3.87 7.50 -18.44
N PRO A 333 -4.27 6.90 -19.58
CA PRO A 333 -5.33 5.89 -19.60
C PRO A 333 -5.06 4.70 -18.69
N THR A 334 -6.05 4.30 -17.89
CA THR A 334 -5.87 3.20 -16.92
C THR A 334 -5.67 1.85 -17.61
N PRO A 335 -4.75 0.98 -17.12
CA PRO A 335 -4.54 -0.36 -17.68
C PRO A 335 -5.74 -1.31 -17.54
N VAL A 336 -6.03 -2.03 -18.65
CA VAL A 336 -7.22 -2.89 -18.82
C VAL A 336 -6.94 -4.18 -19.61
N THR A 337 -5.67 -4.50 -19.83
CA THR A 337 -5.22 -5.60 -20.71
C THR A 337 -4.44 -6.59 -19.87
N GLY A 338 -4.87 -7.85 -19.83
CA GLY A 338 -4.18 -8.91 -19.09
C GLY A 338 -4.16 -8.75 -17.56
N VAL A 339 -4.88 -7.78 -16.99
CA VAL A 339 -5.02 -7.52 -15.56
C VAL A 339 -5.88 -8.65 -14.94
N PRO A 340 -5.33 -9.58 -14.13
CA PRO A 340 -6.08 -10.74 -13.65
C PRO A 340 -7.02 -10.38 -12.48
N SER A 341 -8.20 -11.00 -12.36
CA SER A 341 -8.91 -10.99 -11.07
C SER A 341 -8.02 -11.69 -10.02
N PRO A 342 -7.79 -11.10 -8.83
CA PRO A 342 -6.78 -11.57 -7.88
C PRO A 342 -7.10 -12.96 -7.32
N ASP A 343 -8.35 -13.14 -6.90
CA ASP A 343 -8.89 -14.32 -6.21
C ASP A 343 -10.15 -14.89 -6.89
N GLY A 344 -10.71 -14.17 -7.88
CA GLY A 344 -11.95 -14.56 -8.58
C GLY A 344 -13.23 -14.08 -7.89
N ILE A 345 -13.13 -13.29 -6.82
CA ILE A 345 -14.29 -12.64 -6.19
C ILE A 345 -14.78 -11.52 -7.11
N VAL A 346 -16.10 -11.42 -7.26
CA VAL A 346 -16.77 -10.33 -7.96
C VAL A 346 -17.28 -9.32 -6.94
N GLY A 347 -17.14 -8.03 -7.24
CA GLY A 347 -17.63 -6.94 -6.39
C GLY A 347 -19.16 -6.90 -6.31
N PRO A 348 -19.72 -6.15 -5.36
CA PRO A 348 -21.15 -6.13 -5.12
C PRO A 348 -21.95 -5.44 -6.24
N ASP A 349 -23.27 -5.68 -6.22
CA ASP A 349 -24.27 -4.84 -6.89
C ASP A 349 -24.05 -3.34 -6.57
N PRO A 350 -24.32 -2.42 -7.51
CA PRO A 350 -24.87 -2.64 -8.84
C PRO A 350 -23.80 -2.79 -9.94
N PHE A 351 -22.53 -2.99 -9.59
CA PHE A 351 -21.42 -2.87 -10.53
C PHE A 351 -20.79 -4.20 -10.97
N ASP A 352 -20.98 -5.29 -10.22
CA ASP A 352 -20.43 -6.63 -10.49
C ASP A 352 -18.94 -6.60 -10.91
N PHE A 353 -18.16 -5.79 -10.20
CA PHE A 353 -16.81 -5.45 -10.65
C PHE A 353 -15.87 -6.67 -10.56
N LYS A 354 -15.25 -7.04 -11.68
CA LYS A 354 -14.46 -8.28 -11.80
C LYS A 354 -13.02 -8.17 -11.36
N PHE A 355 -12.56 -6.97 -10.98
CA PHE A 355 -11.16 -6.70 -10.65
C PHE A 355 -10.19 -7.00 -11.81
N ASP A 356 -10.62 -6.71 -13.04
CA ASP A 356 -9.92 -6.96 -14.31
C ASP A 356 -9.40 -5.68 -15.01
N ARG A 357 -9.25 -4.60 -14.22
CA ARG A 357 -8.63 -3.31 -14.60
C ARG A 357 -8.01 -2.64 -13.39
N LEU A 358 -7.08 -1.73 -13.65
CA LEU A 358 -6.50 -0.84 -12.64
C LEU A 358 -7.26 0.50 -12.55
N GLY A 359 -7.03 1.23 -11.47
CA GLY A 359 -7.47 2.60 -11.25
C GLY A 359 -6.58 3.63 -11.91
N VAL A 360 -6.73 4.89 -11.49
CA VAL A 360 -5.96 6.04 -12.02
C VAL A 360 -4.52 5.98 -11.51
N ARG A 361 -3.61 6.66 -12.20
CA ARG A 361 -2.20 6.74 -11.83
C ARG A 361 -1.99 7.57 -10.56
N VAL A 362 -1.14 7.09 -9.67
CA VAL A 362 -0.83 7.71 -8.37
C VAL A 362 0.66 8.05 -8.25
N PRO A 363 1.05 9.05 -7.44
CA PRO A 363 2.45 9.34 -7.18
C PRO A 363 3.14 8.13 -6.54
N THR A 364 4.35 7.79 -7.01
CA THR A 364 5.20 6.81 -6.34
C THR A 364 6.68 7.16 -6.48
N ILE A 365 7.40 7.14 -5.36
CA ILE A 365 8.82 7.45 -5.25
C ILE A 365 9.52 6.35 -4.44
N MET A 366 10.60 5.80 -4.99
CA MET A 366 11.45 4.80 -4.34
C MET A 366 12.77 5.44 -3.93
N ILE A 367 13.13 5.31 -2.65
CA ILE A 367 14.22 6.02 -2.01
C ILE A 367 15.18 5.02 -1.37
N SER A 368 16.43 5.02 -1.83
CA SER A 368 17.51 4.18 -1.28
C SER A 368 18.85 4.71 -1.79
N PRO A 369 19.98 4.60 -1.04
CA PRO A 369 21.29 4.96 -1.58
C PRO A 369 21.77 4.04 -2.72
N TRP A 370 21.05 2.95 -3.01
CA TRP A 370 21.31 2.08 -4.15
C TRP A 370 20.72 2.56 -5.48
N ILE A 371 19.93 3.65 -5.46
CA ILE A 371 19.23 4.21 -6.62
C ILE A 371 20.01 5.41 -7.19
N GLU A 372 20.16 5.46 -8.51
CA GLU A 372 20.78 6.60 -9.20
C GLU A 372 19.91 7.87 -9.15
N LYS A 373 20.55 9.05 -9.16
CA LYS A 373 19.81 10.34 -9.13
C LYS A 373 18.89 10.49 -10.33
N GLY A 374 17.69 11.03 -10.08
CA GLY A 374 16.73 11.41 -11.13
C GLY A 374 16.21 10.23 -11.95
N THR A 375 16.26 9.01 -11.43
CA THR A 375 15.81 7.80 -12.13
C THR A 375 14.31 7.89 -12.44
N VAL A 376 13.92 7.71 -13.70
CA VAL A 376 12.51 7.60 -14.10
C VAL A 376 12.20 6.14 -14.44
N VAL A 377 11.13 5.60 -13.86
CA VAL A 377 10.71 4.20 -14.06
C VAL A 377 9.36 4.15 -14.74
N HIS A 378 9.38 3.86 -16.05
CA HIS A 378 8.18 3.84 -16.90
C HIS A 378 7.33 2.57 -16.84
N GLY A 379 7.80 1.49 -16.23
CA GLY A 379 7.05 0.23 -16.24
C GLY A 379 7.96 -0.97 -15.99
N PRO A 380 7.39 -2.16 -15.83
CA PRO A 380 8.16 -3.35 -15.47
C PRO A 380 8.73 -4.10 -16.68
N ASN A 381 8.85 -3.42 -17.82
CA ASN A 381 9.51 -3.92 -19.04
C ASN A 381 9.05 -5.32 -19.49
N GLY A 382 7.74 -5.59 -19.38
CA GLY A 382 7.13 -6.86 -19.78
C GLY A 382 7.39 -8.04 -18.83
N SER A 383 7.76 -7.76 -17.58
CA SER A 383 8.01 -8.75 -16.53
C SER A 383 7.07 -8.54 -15.33
N PRO A 384 6.56 -9.59 -14.66
CA PRO A 384 6.67 -11.01 -15.02
C PRO A 384 5.88 -11.42 -16.28
N PHE A 385 4.97 -10.58 -16.77
CA PHE A 385 4.20 -10.81 -17.99
C PHE A 385 4.26 -9.59 -18.94
N PRO A 386 4.05 -9.77 -20.26
CA PRO A 386 4.06 -8.66 -21.23
C PRO A 386 3.05 -7.53 -20.95
N THR A 387 2.04 -7.79 -20.12
CA THR A 387 1.00 -6.84 -19.73
C THR A 387 1.14 -6.33 -18.29
N SER A 388 2.18 -6.75 -17.57
CA SER A 388 2.42 -6.33 -16.19
C SER A 388 2.60 -4.81 -16.10
N GLU A 389 2.04 -4.21 -15.06
CA GLU A 389 2.17 -2.80 -14.70
C GLU A 389 2.63 -2.70 -13.26
N TYR A 390 2.99 -1.50 -12.80
CA TYR A 390 3.14 -1.25 -11.37
C TYR A 390 1.81 -0.80 -10.77
N GLU A 391 1.48 -1.38 -9.62
CA GLU A 391 0.33 -1.05 -8.76
C GLU A 391 0.61 -1.54 -7.35
N HIS A 392 -0.25 -1.31 -6.36
CA HIS A 392 0.13 -1.55 -4.94
C HIS A 392 0.60 -2.99 -4.65
N SER A 393 0.12 -4.00 -5.37
CA SER A 393 0.54 -5.40 -5.20
C SER A 393 1.96 -5.67 -5.73
N SER A 394 2.57 -4.71 -6.44
CA SER A 394 4.01 -4.68 -6.73
C SER A 394 4.85 -4.64 -5.45
N ILE A 395 4.32 -4.07 -4.36
CA ILE A 395 4.99 -4.02 -3.05
C ILE A 395 5.16 -5.43 -2.47
N PRO A 396 4.10 -6.22 -2.18
CA PRO A 396 4.25 -7.58 -1.65
C PRO A 396 4.98 -8.51 -2.63
N ALA A 397 4.80 -8.34 -3.94
CA ALA A 397 5.56 -9.07 -4.97
C ALA A 397 7.07 -8.81 -4.88
N THR A 398 7.49 -7.57 -4.67
CA THR A 398 8.90 -7.19 -4.52
C THR A 398 9.45 -7.59 -3.15
N VAL A 399 8.67 -7.43 -2.07
CA VAL A 399 9.02 -7.87 -0.71
C VAL A 399 9.29 -9.38 -0.68
N LYS A 400 8.44 -10.18 -1.35
CA LYS A 400 8.67 -11.62 -1.52
C LYS A 400 10.04 -11.94 -2.12
N LYS A 401 10.48 -11.17 -3.13
CA LYS A 401 11.80 -11.35 -3.76
C LYS A 401 12.96 -10.87 -2.89
N ILE A 402 12.85 -9.69 -2.27
CA ILE A 402 13.90 -9.11 -1.42
C ILE A 402 14.26 -10.04 -0.24
N PHE A 403 13.26 -10.70 0.35
CA PHE A 403 13.44 -11.59 1.50
C PHE A 403 13.44 -13.08 1.17
N ASP A 404 13.43 -13.47 -0.11
CA ASP A 404 13.40 -14.88 -0.57
C ASP A 404 12.28 -15.70 0.11
N LEU A 405 11.08 -15.10 0.24
CA LEU A 405 10.00 -15.68 1.05
C LEU A 405 9.50 -17.00 0.43
N PRO A 406 9.42 -18.10 1.21
CA PRO A 406 9.09 -19.43 0.68
C PRO A 406 7.61 -19.56 0.30
N SER A 407 6.71 -18.84 0.99
CA SER A 407 5.28 -18.81 0.71
C SER A 407 4.99 -18.35 -0.73
N PRO A 408 3.94 -18.86 -1.40
CA PRO A 408 3.57 -18.39 -2.74
C PRO A 408 3.20 -16.88 -2.72
N PHE A 409 3.05 -16.32 -3.92
CA PHE A 409 2.31 -15.05 -4.08
C PHE A 409 0.93 -15.16 -3.41
N LEU A 410 0.45 -14.06 -2.86
CA LEU A 410 -0.78 -13.99 -2.08
C LEU A 410 -2.01 -14.26 -2.96
N THR A 411 -1.94 -13.85 -4.23
CA THR A 411 -3.03 -13.85 -5.21
C THR A 411 -2.49 -14.03 -6.64
N LYS A 412 -3.36 -13.95 -7.65
CA LYS A 412 -2.95 -13.78 -9.05
C LYS A 412 -2.48 -12.37 -9.39
N ARG A 413 -2.83 -11.35 -8.59
CA ARG A 413 -2.49 -9.95 -8.85
C ARG A 413 -1.03 -9.68 -8.52
N ASP A 414 -0.55 -10.00 -7.32
CA ASP A 414 0.87 -9.84 -6.95
C ASP A 414 1.79 -10.83 -7.70
N ALA A 415 1.28 -11.98 -8.15
CA ALA A 415 1.99 -12.84 -9.09
C ALA A 415 2.17 -12.22 -10.50
N TRP A 416 1.30 -11.28 -10.87
CA TRP A 416 1.30 -10.57 -12.16
C TRP A 416 1.94 -9.19 -12.10
N ALA A 417 1.94 -8.54 -10.94
CA ALA A 417 2.45 -7.20 -10.72
C ALA A 417 3.94 -7.09 -11.08
N GLY A 418 4.32 -5.94 -11.64
CA GLY A 418 5.72 -5.61 -11.85
C GLY A 418 6.49 -5.58 -10.53
N THR A 419 7.78 -5.93 -10.52
CA THR A 419 8.61 -5.84 -9.32
C THR A 419 9.83 -4.95 -9.53
N PHE A 420 10.19 -4.20 -8.49
CA PHE A 420 11.12 -3.07 -8.59
C PHE A 420 12.48 -3.32 -7.91
N GLU A 421 12.80 -4.55 -7.52
CA GLU A 421 14.11 -4.88 -6.91
C GLU A 421 15.29 -4.57 -7.84
N HIS A 422 15.08 -4.62 -9.16
CA HIS A 422 16.13 -4.45 -10.16
C HIS A 422 16.80 -3.07 -10.12
N ILE A 423 16.09 -1.99 -9.75
CA ILE A 423 16.68 -0.64 -9.65
C ILE A 423 17.72 -0.53 -8.53
N LEU A 424 17.70 -1.46 -7.57
CA LEU A 424 18.59 -1.53 -6.41
C LEU A 424 19.88 -2.31 -6.71
N HIS A 425 19.95 -2.95 -7.87
CA HIS A 425 21.06 -3.79 -8.32
C HIS A 425 21.90 -3.14 -9.44
N ILE A 426 21.54 -1.92 -9.87
CA ILE A 426 22.31 -1.14 -10.85
C ILE A 426 23.68 -0.77 -10.27
N ARG A 427 23.71 -0.43 -8.97
CA ARG A 427 24.90 0.01 -8.26
C ARG A 427 25.64 -1.13 -7.58
N LYS A 428 26.98 -1.03 -7.57
CA LYS A 428 27.87 -1.92 -6.79
C LYS A 428 28.09 -1.45 -5.35
N GLU A 429 27.95 -0.16 -5.11
CA GLU A 429 28.17 0.49 -3.81
C GLU A 429 27.06 1.53 -3.55
N PRO A 430 26.63 1.71 -2.28
CA PRO A 430 25.64 2.70 -1.93
C PRO A 430 26.20 4.11 -2.15
N ARG A 431 25.33 5.05 -2.54
CA ARG A 431 25.65 6.47 -2.67
C ARG A 431 25.95 7.10 -1.32
N THR A 432 27.01 7.88 -1.29
CA THR A 432 27.43 8.70 -0.13
C THR A 432 26.90 10.13 -0.20
N ASP A 433 26.25 10.51 -1.30
CA ASP A 433 25.82 11.89 -1.61
C ASP A 433 24.30 12.13 -1.47
N CYS A 434 23.56 11.17 -0.92
CA CYS A 434 22.13 11.32 -0.64
C CYS A 434 21.91 12.44 0.39
N PRO A 435 20.97 13.38 0.15
CA PRO A 435 20.83 14.58 0.98
C PRO A 435 20.52 14.20 2.44
N GLU A 436 21.21 14.80 3.40
CA GLU A 436 20.97 14.56 4.83
C GLU A 436 19.69 15.21 5.34
N LYS A 437 19.27 16.30 4.67
CA LYS A 437 18.05 17.06 4.98
C LYS A 437 17.35 17.47 3.70
N LEU A 438 16.03 17.50 3.74
CA LEU A 438 15.16 17.99 2.67
C LEU A 438 14.79 19.47 2.93
N PRO A 439 14.38 20.25 1.91
CA PRO A 439 13.90 21.60 2.12
C PRO A 439 12.67 21.64 3.03
N THR A 440 12.41 22.77 3.68
CA THR A 440 11.12 23.02 4.32
C THR A 440 10.09 23.36 3.21
N PRO A 441 8.90 22.73 3.19
CA PRO A 441 7.84 23.06 2.24
C PRO A 441 7.22 24.44 2.51
N THR A 442 6.58 25.00 1.49
CA THR A 442 5.80 26.24 1.60
C THR A 442 4.46 25.93 2.29
N LYS A 443 4.03 26.73 3.27
CA LYS A 443 2.71 26.56 3.91
C LYS A 443 1.62 26.94 2.90
N ILE A 444 0.70 26.02 2.62
CA ILE A 444 -0.37 26.21 1.61
C ILE A 444 -1.64 26.74 2.28
N ARG A 445 -2.09 26.12 3.38
CA ARG A 445 -3.29 26.56 4.12
C ARG A 445 -3.05 27.84 4.91
N GLN A 446 -3.91 28.83 4.72
CA GLN A 446 -3.79 30.15 5.40
C GLN A 446 -4.42 30.18 6.81
N GLY A 447 -5.32 29.25 7.12
CA GLY A 447 -5.98 29.12 8.44
C GLY A 447 -5.61 27.85 9.20
N ASP A 448 -6.13 27.71 10.42
CA ASP A 448 -5.94 26.53 11.27
C ASP A 448 -6.89 25.37 10.90
N ALA A 449 -6.60 24.20 11.47
CA ALA A 449 -7.47 23.02 11.42
C ALA A 449 -8.87 23.33 12.01
N ASN A 450 -9.94 22.88 11.35
CA ASN A 450 -11.29 23.04 11.87
C ASN A 450 -11.75 21.75 12.56
N GLU A 451 -11.20 21.52 13.75
CA GLU A 451 -11.48 20.32 14.55
C GLU A 451 -12.94 20.23 15.07
N ASP A 452 -13.73 21.30 14.87
CA ASP A 452 -15.14 21.40 15.22
C ASP A 452 -16.06 21.17 13.98
N LYS A 453 -15.49 20.90 12.79
CA LYS A 453 -16.20 20.40 11.59
C LYS A 453 -16.62 18.93 11.84
N ASN A 454 -17.70 18.48 11.20
CA ASN A 454 -18.01 17.05 11.12
C ASN A 454 -16.85 16.28 10.48
N ILE A 455 -16.66 15.03 10.88
CA ILE A 455 -15.71 14.11 10.24
C ILE A 455 -16.03 13.87 8.76
N SER A 456 -15.00 13.61 7.94
CA SER A 456 -15.15 13.13 6.56
C SER A 456 -15.66 11.69 6.49
N GLU A 457 -16.04 11.20 5.30
CA GLU A 457 -16.45 9.81 5.08
C GLU A 457 -15.34 8.83 5.52
N PHE A 458 -14.11 9.07 5.06
CA PHE A 458 -12.93 8.30 5.48
C PHE A 458 -12.69 8.35 7.00
N GLN A 459 -12.79 9.53 7.63
CA GLN A 459 -12.66 9.64 9.09
C GLN A 459 -13.80 8.90 9.83
N GLU A 460 -15.01 8.84 9.27
CA GLU A 460 -16.11 8.02 9.81
C GLU A 460 -15.74 6.53 9.80
N GLU A 461 -15.11 6.02 8.74
CA GLU A 461 -14.65 4.63 8.65
C GLU A 461 -13.59 4.28 9.70
N LEU A 462 -12.69 5.21 9.99
CA LEU A 462 -11.68 5.06 11.05
C LEU A 462 -12.33 5.07 12.45
N VAL A 463 -13.38 5.88 12.65
CA VAL A 463 -14.21 5.85 13.87
C VAL A 463 -15.01 4.54 13.96
N GLN A 464 -15.50 4.00 12.84
CA GLN A 464 -16.15 2.70 12.78
C GLN A 464 -15.16 1.56 13.10
N LEU A 465 -13.91 1.61 12.63
CA LEU A 465 -12.85 0.69 13.05
C LEU A 465 -12.60 0.79 14.56
N ALA A 466 -12.47 2.01 15.09
CA ALA A 466 -12.31 2.22 16.53
C ALA A 466 -13.46 1.59 17.34
N ALA A 467 -14.72 1.76 16.92
CA ALA A 467 -15.88 1.15 17.57
C ALA A 467 -15.88 -0.39 17.52
N VAL A 468 -15.27 -0.96 16.48
CA VAL A 468 -15.07 -2.40 16.34
C VAL A 468 -13.99 -2.88 17.31
N LEU A 469 -12.84 -2.20 17.33
CA LEU A 469 -11.71 -2.51 18.21
C LEU A 469 -12.06 -2.45 19.70
N LYS A 470 -12.97 -1.55 20.13
CA LYS A 470 -13.44 -1.49 21.54
C LYS A 470 -14.78 -2.22 21.82
N GLY A 471 -15.38 -2.86 20.81
CA GLY A 471 -16.59 -3.67 20.96
C GLY A 471 -17.93 -2.92 20.86
N ASP A 472 -17.95 -1.58 20.85
CA ASP A 472 -19.17 -0.75 20.85
C ASP A 472 -20.12 -1.02 19.66
N HIS A 473 -19.62 -1.58 18.57
CA HIS A 473 -20.42 -2.07 17.43
C HIS A 473 -21.51 -3.11 17.82
N LEU A 474 -21.42 -3.71 19.01
CA LEU A 474 -22.40 -4.67 19.55
C LEU A 474 -23.53 -4.03 20.39
N LEU A 475 -23.41 -2.77 20.83
CA LEU A 475 -24.43 -2.08 21.67
C LEU A 475 -25.27 -1.04 20.92
N THR A 476 -24.78 -0.60 19.77
CA THR A 476 -25.29 0.55 19.03
C THR A 476 -26.07 0.08 17.81
N SER A 477 -26.83 0.98 17.17
CA SER A 477 -27.34 0.74 15.82
C SER A 477 -26.21 0.92 14.80
N TYR A 478 -25.16 0.12 14.93
CA TYR A 478 -24.06 0.06 13.97
C TYR A 478 -24.56 -0.54 12.65
N PRO A 479 -24.19 0.01 11.48
CA PRO A 479 -23.29 1.15 11.30
C PRO A 479 -23.95 2.53 11.41
N GLU A 480 -25.28 2.63 11.27
CA GLU A 480 -26.05 3.85 10.98
C GLU A 480 -25.86 5.09 11.88
N LYS A 481 -25.23 4.97 13.05
CA LYS A 481 -25.04 6.05 14.03
C LYS A 481 -23.64 6.21 14.63
N ILE A 482 -22.66 5.36 14.29
CA ILE A 482 -21.30 5.51 14.82
C ILE A 482 -20.52 6.47 13.92
N GLY A 483 -19.84 7.45 14.53
CA GLY A 483 -19.14 8.53 13.81
C GLY A 483 -20.07 9.60 13.24
N LYS A 484 -21.25 9.23 12.75
CA LYS A 484 -22.25 10.15 12.19
C LYS A 484 -22.58 11.32 13.12
N GLY A 485 -22.21 12.53 12.72
CA GLY A 485 -22.43 13.76 13.47
C GLY A 485 -21.41 14.04 14.58
N MET A 486 -20.34 13.23 14.70
CA MET A 486 -19.18 13.58 15.50
C MET A 486 -18.36 14.68 14.81
N THR A 487 -17.84 15.60 15.60
CA THR A 487 -16.76 16.50 15.18
C THR A 487 -15.43 15.74 15.05
N VAL A 488 -14.49 16.31 14.29
CA VAL A 488 -13.11 15.78 14.19
C VAL A 488 -12.46 15.64 15.57
N ARG A 489 -12.71 16.58 16.50
CA ARG A 489 -12.28 16.52 17.90
C ARG A 489 -12.81 15.28 18.62
N GLU A 490 -14.11 14.99 18.50
CA GLU A 490 -14.76 13.85 19.15
C GLU A 490 -14.33 12.52 18.54
N GLY A 491 -14.29 12.43 17.20
CA GLY A 491 -13.81 11.24 16.49
C GLY A 491 -12.38 10.88 16.88
N LYS A 492 -11.48 11.89 16.94
CA LYS A 492 -10.09 11.70 17.38
C LYS A 492 -10.01 11.14 18.80
N ALA A 493 -10.70 11.76 19.75
CA ALA A 493 -10.71 11.30 21.14
C ALA A 493 -11.29 9.88 21.30
N TYR A 494 -12.31 9.55 20.51
CA TYR A 494 -12.91 8.21 20.47
C TYR A 494 -11.94 7.16 19.91
N MET A 495 -11.23 7.47 18.83
CA MET A 495 -10.21 6.61 18.24
C MET A 495 -9.03 6.36 19.18
N GLU A 496 -8.50 7.41 19.82
CA GLU A 496 -7.38 7.29 20.77
C GLU A 496 -7.74 6.41 21.98
N ASP A 497 -8.94 6.56 22.56
CA ASP A 497 -9.45 5.69 23.63
C ASP A 497 -9.64 4.23 23.15
N ALA A 498 -10.19 4.03 21.94
CA ALA A 498 -10.42 2.70 21.38
C ALA A 498 -9.11 1.92 21.17
N VAL A 499 -8.15 2.56 20.49
CA VAL A 499 -6.85 1.98 20.15
C VAL A 499 -6.06 1.64 21.41
N LYS A 500 -6.05 2.55 22.39
CA LYS A 500 -5.43 2.32 23.70
C LYS A 500 -6.03 1.08 24.37
N ARG A 501 -7.37 1.00 24.50
CA ARG A 501 -8.04 -0.13 25.16
C ARG A 501 -7.79 -1.47 24.47
N PHE A 502 -7.80 -1.48 23.13
CA PHE A 502 -7.53 -2.68 22.34
C PHE A 502 -6.13 -3.25 22.63
N PHE A 503 -5.10 -2.40 22.60
CA PHE A 503 -3.73 -2.83 22.89
C PHE A 503 -3.50 -3.16 24.37
N GLU A 504 -4.09 -2.41 25.32
CA GLU A 504 -4.03 -2.74 26.75
C GLU A 504 -4.66 -4.11 27.04
N ALA A 505 -5.82 -4.41 26.46
CA ALA A 505 -6.49 -5.70 26.60
C ALA A 505 -5.70 -6.85 25.94
N GLY A 506 -5.14 -6.63 24.74
CA GLY A 506 -4.27 -7.61 24.08
C GLY A 506 -3.00 -7.90 24.89
N LEU A 507 -2.31 -6.88 25.39
CA LEU A 507 -1.12 -7.07 26.23
C LEU A 507 -1.46 -7.79 27.55
N ALA A 508 -2.61 -7.51 28.16
CA ALA A 508 -3.10 -8.23 29.33
C ALA A 508 -3.43 -9.71 29.02
N ALA A 509 -4.12 -9.99 27.91
CA ALA A 509 -4.44 -11.34 27.47
C ALA A 509 -3.17 -12.17 27.19
N LYS A 510 -2.17 -11.58 26.52
CA LYS A 510 -0.87 -12.21 26.28
C LYS A 510 -0.14 -12.52 27.59
N LYS A 511 -0.17 -11.60 28.56
CA LYS A 511 0.46 -11.78 29.88
C LYS A 511 -0.13 -12.93 30.70
N ILE A 512 -1.42 -13.23 30.54
CA ILE A 512 -2.08 -14.35 31.26
C ILE A 512 -2.08 -15.67 30.47
N GLY A 513 -1.38 -15.74 29.34
CA GLY A 513 -1.23 -16.98 28.56
C GLY A 513 -2.44 -17.37 27.72
N VAL A 514 -3.23 -16.40 27.24
CA VAL A 514 -4.21 -16.67 26.17
C VAL A 514 -3.47 -17.11 24.90
N ASP A 515 -4.04 -18.08 24.19
CA ASP A 515 -3.56 -18.58 22.90
C ASP A 515 -3.31 -17.42 21.91
N GLU A 516 -2.10 -17.36 21.36
CA GLU A 516 -1.67 -16.23 20.55
C GLU A 516 -2.31 -16.17 19.15
N GLU A 517 -2.92 -17.27 18.68
CA GLU A 517 -3.68 -17.27 17.41
C GLU A 517 -5.11 -16.71 17.57
N GLN A 518 -5.57 -16.44 18.79
CA GLN A 518 -6.88 -15.84 19.06
C GLN A 518 -6.95 -14.39 18.57
N ILE A 519 -8.08 -14.02 17.96
CA ILE A 519 -8.40 -12.63 17.63
C ILE A 519 -8.80 -11.89 18.91
N ILE A 520 -8.21 -10.71 19.14
CA ILE A 520 -8.56 -9.85 20.27
C ILE A 520 -10.00 -9.34 20.06
N GLN A 521 -10.92 -9.79 20.92
CA GLN A 521 -12.32 -9.37 20.93
C GLN A 521 -12.63 -8.58 22.20
N MET A 522 -12.92 -7.30 22.05
CA MET A 522 -13.38 -6.45 23.14
C MET A 522 -14.89 -6.62 23.36
N ARG A 523 -15.30 -6.77 24.62
CA ARG A 523 -16.71 -6.63 25.00
C ARG A 523 -17.02 -5.16 25.30
N PRO A 524 -18.22 -4.67 24.92
CA PRO A 524 -18.63 -3.31 25.22
C PRO A 524 -18.62 -3.01 26.73
N SER A 525 -18.23 -1.78 27.09
CA SER A 525 -18.28 -1.33 28.47
C SER A 525 -19.66 -0.77 28.83
N LEU A 526 -20.49 -1.56 29.53
CA LEU A 526 -21.83 -1.15 30.01
C LEU A 526 -21.81 0.09 30.93
N THR A 527 -20.64 0.52 31.40
CA THR A 527 -20.43 1.66 32.30
C THR A 527 -20.35 3.03 31.60
N THR A 528 -20.46 3.08 30.27
CA THR A 528 -20.34 4.33 29.49
C THR A 528 -21.66 5.06 29.20
N ARG A 529 -22.73 4.77 29.96
CA ARG A 529 -23.85 5.73 30.06
C ARG A 529 -23.38 6.95 30.84
N SER A 530 -23.11 8.05 30.14
CA SER A 530 -22.75 9.33 30.73
C SER A 530 -23.82 9.82 31.70
N SER A 531 -23.40 10.12 32.94
CA SER A 531 -24.21 10.82 33.92
C SER A 531 -24.38 12.29 33.51
N SER A 532 -25.45 12.60 32.78
CA SER A 532 -25.77 13.98 32.39
C SER A 532 -27.27 14.21 32.21
N THR A 533 -28.04 14.02 33.27
CA THR A 533 -29.40 14.59 33.44
C THR A 533 -29.55 15.12 34.86
N ASN A 534 -30.05 16.35 35.00
CA ASN A 534 -30.23 17.15 36.22
C ASN A 534 -28.90 17.77 36.73
N MET A 535 -28.75 19.09 36.90
CA MET A 535 -29.72 20.10 37.32
C MET A 535 -29.41 21.50 36.77
N HIS A 536 -30.46 22.25 36.40
CA HIS A 536 -30.54 23.69 36.59
C HIS A 536 -31.89 23.99 37.27
N PRO A 537 -31.93 24.84 38.31
CA PRO A 537 -33.15 25.54 38.71
C PRO A 537 -33.49 26.69 37.74
#